data_AF-A0A814LRU5-F1
#
_entry.id   AF-A0A814LRU5-F1
#
_cell.length_a   1.000
_cell.length_b   1.000
_cell.length_c   1.000
_cell.angle_alpha   90.00
_cell.angle_beta   90.00
_cell.angle_gamma   90.00
#
_symmetry.space_group_name_H-M   'P 1'
#
loop_
_entity.id
_entity.type
_entity.pdbx_description
1 polymer ?
#
loop_
_entity_poly.entity_id
_entity_poly.type
_entity_poly.pdbx_seq_one_letter_code
_entity_poly.pdbx_strand_id
1 'polypeptide(L)'
;MENYTLSNEPPVDKSDPLHSIQLDQNVIHMNVKAGSKTTNLVNYATRQFEKDNLNQITWNGMGDALNKVVACAEIMKKRFKNLYQINKIGFSKSEELWLSNLENLRDIKIVRETPSICIILSKTPLDQNEAGYQTSGTVDDMFNKRPSQSQKTRAKKEDNKSSVATSEADDSIYVKKKKPKNKN
;
A
#
# COMPACT_ATOMS: atom_id res chain seq x y z
N MET A 1 -33.94 -3.06 -20.86
CA MET A 1 -35.02 -3.75 -20.12
C MET A 1 -36.21 -2.81 -20.12
N GLU A 2 -37.16 -2.97 -21.04
CA GLU A 2 -38.25 -1.99 -21.24
C GLU A 2 -39.38 -2.09 -20.20
N ASN A 3 -39.42 -3.17 -19.42
CA ASN A 3 -40.53 -3.48 -18.49
C ASN A 3 -40.13 -3.47 -17.00
N TYR A 4 -38.96 -2.95 -16.65
CA TYR A 4 -38.48 -2.90 -15.27
C TYR A 4 -37.90 -1.52 -14.93
N THR A 5 -38.18 -1.04 -13.72
CA THR A 5 -37.67 0.22 -13.19
C THR A 5 -36.86 -0.05 -11.92
N LEU A 6 -35.68 0.56 -11.79
CA LEU A 6 -34.86 0.46 -10.59
C LEU A 6 -35.61 1.12 -9.41
N SER A 7 -35.72 0.44 -8.28
CA SER A 7 -36.32 0.99 -7.06
C SER A 7 -35.51 2.19 -6.55
N ASN A 8 -36.18 3.16 -5.95
CA ASN A 8 -35.53 4.32 -5.32
C ASN A 8 -34.83 4.00 -3.98
N GLU A 9 -34.92 2.75 -3.49
CA GLU A 9 -34.21 2.34 -2.28
C GLU A 9 -32.71 2.30 -2.55
N PRO A 10 -31.87 2.94 -1.71
CA PRO A 10 -30.43 2.87 -1.87
C PRO A 10 -29.96 1.41 -1.68
N PRO A 11 -28.98 0.94 -2.47
CA PRO A 11 -28.46 -0.40 -2.30
C PRO A 11 -27.96 -0.61 -0.86
N VAL A 12 -28.49 -1.63 -0.19
CA VAL A 12 -28.09 -1.97 1.18
C VAL A 12 -26.72 -2.66 1.13
N ASP A 13 -25.69 -2.05 1.70
CA ASP A 13 -24.36 -2.65 1.85
C ASP A 13 -24.36 -3.58 3.07
N LYS A 14 -24.37 -4.90 2.83
CA LYS A 14 -24.53 -5.92 3.88
C LYS A 14 -23.21 -6.51 4.38
N SER A 15 -22.08 -6.18 3.78
CA SER A 15 -20.79 -6.77 4.12
C SER A 15 -19.67 -5.74 4.09
N ASP A 16 -19.61 -4.93 5.15
CA ASP A 16 -18.49 -4.04 5.39
C ASP A 16 -17.27 -4.87 5.84
N PRO A 17 -16.15 -4.88 5.10
CA PRO A 17 -14.93 -5.57 5.52
C PRO A 17 -14.37 -5.06 6.86
N LEU A 18 -14.81 -3.90 7.37
CA LEU A 18 -14.43 -3.39 8.69
C LEU A 18 -15.06 -4.13 9.88
N HIS A 19 -16.13 -4.91 9.71
CA HIS A 19 -16.88 -5.48 10.85
C HIS A 19 -16.08 -6.49 11.69
N SER A 20 -14.93 -6.96 11.20
CA SER A 20 -14.10 -7.98 11.86
C SER A 20 -12.98 -7.44 12.75
N ILE A 21 -12.69 -6.13 12.71
CA ILE A 21 -11.52 -5.58 13.40
C ILE A 21 -11.97 -4.66 14.53
N GLN A 22 -11.49 -4.93 15.73
CA GLN A 22 -11.53 -3.95 16.83
C GLN A 22 -10.59 -2.79 16.51
N LEU A 23 -11.19 -1.62 16.32
CA LEU A 23 -10.49 -0.37 16.09
C LEU A 23 -10.37 0.40 17.39
N ASP A 24 -9.30 1.20 17.51
CA ASP A 24 -9.14 2.11 18.65
C ASP A 24 -10.24 3.19 18.64
N GLN A 25 -10.54 3.75 19.82
CA GLN A 25 -11.51 4.85 19.95
C GLN A 25 -11.10 6.11 19.17
N ASN A 26 -9.80 6.28 18.93
CA ASN A 26 -9.24 7.42 18.19
C ASN A 26 -8.76 6.99 16.80
N VAL A 27 -9.72 6.61 15.97
CA VAL A 27 -9.51 6.22 14.57
C VAL A 27 -10.20 7.20 13.63
N ILE A 28 -9.56 7.50 12.51
CA ILE A 28 -10.19 8.25 11.42
C ILE A 28 -10.50 7.34 10.24
N HIS A 29 -11.75 7.36 9.79
CA HIS A 29 -12.23 6.57 8.66
C HIS A 29 -12.23 7.38 7.36
N MET A 30 -11.36 6.98 6.43
CA MET A 30 -11.24 7.57 5.11
C MET A 30 -11.92 6.69 4.06
N ASN A 31 -13.13 7.06 3.66
CA ASN A 31 -13.86 6.41 2.56
C ASN A 31 -13.45 7.01 1.22
N VAL A 32 -12.79 6.22 0.39
CA VAL A 32 -12.31 6.59 -0.94
C VAL A 32 -13.33 6.16 -1.99
N LYS A 33 -13.77 7.11 -2.82
CA LYS A 33 -14.70 6.89 -3.93
C LYS A 33 -13.98 7.07 -5.27
N ALA A 34 -14.59 6.57 -6.35
CA ALA A 34 -14.07 6.75 -7.70
C ALA A 34 -13.85 8.23 -8.07
N GLY A 35 -14.70 9.15 -7.61
CA GLY A 35 -14.55 10.59 -7.81
C GLY A 35 -13.56 11.30 -6.86
N SER A 36 -13.02 10.61 -5.85
CA SER A 36 -12.17 11.26 -4.85
C SER A 36 -10.82 11.69 -5.43
N LYS A 37 -10.36 12.89 -5.04
CA LYS A 37 -9.03 13.40 -5.35
C LYS A 37 -8.03 12.92 -4.30
N THR A 38 -7.11 12.03 -4.70
CA THR A 38 -6.07 11.44 -3.83
C THR A 38 -5.32 12.50 -3.03
N THR A 39 -4.92 13.60 -3.68
CA THR A 39 -4.19 14.71 -3.03
C THR A 39 -4.96 15.31 -1.86
N ASN A 40 -6.27 15.54 -2.03
CA ASN A 40 -7.10 16.14 -0.98
C ASN A 40 -7.25 15.19 0.20
N LEU A 41 -7.53 13.91 -0.09
CA LEU A 41 -7.69 12.88 0.92
C LEU A 41 -6.42 12.71 1.76
N VAL A 42 -5.27 12.55 1.10
CA VAL A 42 -3.99 12.36 1.77
C VAL A 42 -3.61 13.60 2.59
N ASN A 43 -3.80 14.81 2.06
CA ASN A 43 -3.48 16.03 2.81
C ASN A 43 -4.36 16.20 4.06
N TYR A 44 -5.65 15.90 3.94
CA TYR A 44 -6.54 15.89 5.10
C TYR A 44 -6.11 14.82 6.12
N ALA A 45 -5.92 13.59 5.66
CA ALA A 45 -5.48 12.46 6.48
C ALA A 45 -4.17 12.77 7.21
N THR A 46 -3.18 13.35 6.53
CA THR A 46 -1.89 13.73 7.13
C THR A 46 -2.07 14.71 8.27
N ARG A 47 -2.84 15.80 8.05
CA ARG A 47 -3.11 16.81 9.09
C ARG A 47 -3.82 16.26 10.31
N GLN A 48 -4.69 15.27 10.12
CA GLN A 48 -5.37 14.62 11.24
C GLN A 48 -4.43 13.63 11.94
N PHE A 49 -3.70 12.83 11.18
CA PHE A 49 -2.79 11.81 11.70
C PHE A 49 -1.55 12.40 12.39
N GLU A 50 -1.20 13.66 12.13
CA GLU A 50 -0.19 14.42 12.89
C GLU A 50 -0.64 14.76 14.32
N LYS A 51 -1.94 14.78 14.61
CA LYS A 51 -2.43 15.08 15.96
C LYS A 51 -2.11 13.92 16.90
N ASP A 52 -1.67 14.25 18.11
CA ASP A 52 -1.28 13.26 19.13
C ASP A 52 -2.44 12.39 19.61
N ASN A 53 -3.68 12.84 19.43
CA ASN A 53 -4.85 12.07 19.83
C ASN A 53 -5.18 10.92 18.86
N LEU A 54 -4.72 10.96 17.60
CA LEU A 54 -5.04 9.96 16.59
C LEU A 54 -3.90 8.96 16.42
N ASN A 55 -4.20 7.70 16.71
CA ASN A 55 -3.26 6.58 16.60
C ASN A 55 -3.47 5.77 15.32
N GLN A 56 -4.70 5.75 14.81
CA GLN A 56 -5.10 4.89 13.69
C GLN A 56 -5.81 5.67 12.58
N ILE A 57 -5.60 5.23 11.35
CA ILE A 57 -6.33 5.67 10.17
C ILE A 57 -6.71 4.47 9.31
N THR A 58 -7.96 4.43 8.85
CA THR A 58 -8.44 3.38 7.95
C THR A 58 -8.73 3.97 6.57
N TRP A 59 -8.18 3.35 5.52
CA TRP A 59 -8.51 3.66 4.14
C TRP A 59 -9.42 2.58 3.58
N ASN A 60 -10.68 2.93 3.33
CA ASN A 60 -11.68 2.02 2.79
C ASN A 60 -12.05 2.41 1.36
N GLY A 61 -12.29 1.43 0.51
CA GLY A 61 -12.89 1.66 -0.80
C GLY A 61 -13.25 0.37 -1.50
N MET A 62 -13.96 0.52 -2.61
CA MET A 62 -14.51 -0.58 -3.38
C MET A 62 -14.46 -0.29 -4.88
N GLY A 63 -14.43 -1.34 -5.70
CA GLY A 63 -14.45 -1.26 -7.15
C GLY A 63 -13.38 -0.33 -7.71
N ASP A 64 -13.78 0.69 -8.46
CA ASP A 64 -12.85 1.64 -9.12
C ASP A 64 -12.00 2.47 -8.15
N ALA A 65 -12.35 2.51 -6.86
CA ALA A 65 -11.58 3.22 -5.85
C ALA A 65 -10.38 2.43 -5.31
N LEU A 66 -10.30 1.11 -5.55
CA LEU A 66 -9.28 0.23 -4.95
C LEU A 66 -7.85 0.74 -5.17
N ASN A 67 -7.52 1.11 -6.42
CA ASN A 67 -6.20 1.65 -6.75
C ASN A 67 -5.87 2.92 -5.97
N LYS A 68 -6.87 3.78 -5.73
CA LYS A 68 -6.70 5.02 -4.96
C LYS A 68 -6.52 4.74 -3.48
N VAL A 69 -7.22 3.76 -2.92
CA VAL A 69 -7.07 3.34 -1.52
C VAL A 69 -5.62 2.93 -1.23
N VAL A 70 -5.08 2.03 -2.06
CA VAL A 70 -3.69 1.58 -1.94
C VAL A 70 -2.74 2.76 -2.11
N ALA A 71 -2.95 3.61 -3.13
CA ALA A 71 -2.11 4.78 -3.34
C ALA A 71 -2.12 5.75 -2.14
N CYS A 72 -3.28 5.99 -1.52
CA CYS A 72 -3.36 6.84 -0.33
C CYS A 72 -2.56 6.26 0.84
N ALA A 73 -2.70 4.96 1.11
CA ALA A 73 -1.97 4.27 2.16
C ALA A 73 -0.45 4.32 1.92
N GLU A 74 0.01 4.06 0.69
CA GLU A 74 1.43 4.13 0.34
C GLU A 74 2.01 5.54 0.46
N ILE A 75 1.25 6.58 0.11
CA ILE A 75 1.70 7.96 0.31
C ILE A 75 1.79 8.29 1.80
N MET A 76 0.84 7.82 2.62
CA MET A 76 0.90 8.00 4.08
C MET A 76 2.16 7.34 4.68
N LYS A 77 2.49 6.11 4.28
CA LYS A 77 3.71 5.41 4.73
C LYS A 77 5.02 6.09 4.30
N LYS A 78 4.98 6.90 3.24
CA LYS A 78 6.14 7.74 2.88
C LYS A 78 6.33 8.92 3.83
N ARG A 79 5.23 9.47 4.38
CA ARG A 79 5.22 10.62 5.29
C ARG A 79 5.52 10.24 6.74
N PHE A 80 4.99 9.11 7.19
CA PHE A 80 5.16 8.62 8.57
C PHE A 80 5.95 7.31 8.56
N LYS A 81 7.01 7.27 9.37
CA LYS A 81 7.81 6.05 9.57
C LYS A 81 7.20 5.18 10.67
N ASN A 82 7.57 3.91 10.70
CA ASN A 82 7.22 2.97 11.76
C ASN A 82 5.70 2.75 11.95
N LEU A 83 4.96 2.63 10.85
CA LEU A 83 3.53 2.31 10.88
C LEU A 83 3.27 0.81 10.76
N TYR A 84 2.45 0.31 11.68
CA TYR A 84 1.87 -1.03 11.60
C TYR A 84 0.69 -1.01 10.64
N GLN A 85 0.56 -2.06 9.83
CA GLN A 85 -0.48 -2.12 8.81
C GLN A 85 -1.25 -3.44 8.89
N ILE A 86 -2.55 -3.38 8.69
CA ILE A 86 -3.39 -4.56 8.44
C ILE A 86 -4.20 -4.31 7.18
N ASN A 87 -4.18 -5.25 6.24
CA ASN A 87 -4.99 -5.22 5.03
C ASN A 87 -6.11 -6.24 5.11
N LYS A 88 -7.35 -5.77 5.01
CA LYS A 88 -8.53 -6.63 4.78
C LYS A 88 -9.03 -6.46 3.38
N ILE A 89 -9.29 -7.57 2.73
CA ILE A 89 -9.92 -7.64 1.41
C ILE A 89 -11.20 -8.46 1.54
N GLY A 90 -12.19 -8.14 0.73
CA GLY A 90 -13.44 -8.87 0.71
C GLY A 90 -14.32 -8.39 -0.43
N PHE A 91 -15.60 -8.74 -0.33
CA PHE A 91 -16.63 -8.27 -1.24
C PHE A 91 -17.70 -7.53 -0.43
N SER A 92 -18.05 -6.34 -0.90
CA SER A 92 -19.23 -5.61 -0.46
C SER A 92 -20.41 -6.03 -1.34
N LYS A 93 -21.51 -6.45 -0.70
CA LYS A 93 -22.74 -6.89 -1.36
C LYS A 93 -23.71 -5.73 -1.47
N SER A 94 -24.07 -5.35 -2.69
CA SER A 94 -25.13 -4.40 -2.96
C SER A 94 -26.32 -5.10 -3.59
N GLU A 95 -27.51 -4.89 -3.03
CA GLU A 95 -28.76 -5.43 -3.54
C GLU A 95 -29.55 -4.33 -4.25
N GLU A 96 -29.92 -4.56 -5.51
CA GLU A 96 -30.76 -3.67 -6.32
C GLU A 96 -32.09 -4.36 -6.60
N LEU A 97 -33.19 -3.72 -6.21
CA LEU A 97 -34.53 -4.19 -6.54
C LEU A 97 -35.00 -3.52 -7.83
N TRP A 98 -35.46 -4.33 -8.77
CA TRP A 98 -36.02 -3.91 -10.05
C TRP A 98 -37.50 -4.25 -10.04
N LEU A 99 -38.32 -3.20 -9.94
CA LEU A 99 -39.77 -3.31 -9.89
C LEU A 99 -40.31 -3.56 -11.29
N SER A 100 -41.27 -4.46 -11.41
CA SER A 100 -41.92 -4.68 -12.69
C SER A 100 -42.97 -3.60 -13.00
N ASN A 101 -43.02 -3.18 -14.25
CA ASN A 101 -44.00 -2.21 -14.74
C ASN A 101 -45.29 -2.88 -15.24
N LEU A 102 -45.37 -4.22 -15.26
CA LEU A 102 -46.53 -4.98 -15.76
C LEU A 102 -47.07 -5.90 -14.66
N GLU A 103 -48.40 -5.98 -14.52
CA GLU A 103 -49.08 -6.77 -13.48
C GLU A 103 -48.80 -8.28 -13.54
N ASN A 104 -48.35 -8.80 -14.69
CA ASN A 104 -48.08 -10.22 -14.89
C ASN A 104 -46.61 -10.62 -14.67
N LEU A 105 -45.75 -9.66 -14.29
CA LEU A 105 -44.31 -9.87 -14.10
C LEU A 105 -43.96 -9.71 -12.62
N ARG A 106 -42.90 -10.41 -12.18
CA ARG A 106 -42.41 -10.37 -10.80
C ARG A 106 -41.23 -9.42 -10.69
N ASP A 107 -41.09 -8.78 -9.53
CA ASP A 107 -39.92 -7.98 -9.21
C ASP A 107 -38.64 -8.82 -9.20
N ILE A 108 -37.55 -8.22 -9.64
CA ILE A 108 -36.25 -8.87 -9.74
C ILE A 108 -35.32 -8.27 -8.68
N LYS A 109 -34.64 -9.14 -7.93
CA LYS A 109 -33.57 -8.74 -7.02
C LYS A 109 -32.22 -9.10 -7.63
N ILE A 110 -31.42 -8.08 -7.92
CA ILE A 110 -30.06 -8.24 -8.42
C ILE A 110 -29.09 -8.05 -7.25
N VAL A 111 -28.27 -9.05 -6.96
CA VAL A 111 -27.19 -8.96 -5.98
C VAL A 111 -25.88 -8.79 -6.73
N ARG A 112 -25.15 -7.71 -6.45
CA ARG A 112 -23.81 -7.47 -6.99
C ARG A 112 -22.79 -7.56 -5.87
N GLU A 113 -21.70 -8.25 -6.14
CA GLU A 113 -20.55 -8.34 -5.25
C GLU A 113 -19.43 -7.46 -5.83
N THR A 114 -19.08 -6.42 -5.10
CA THR A 114 -18.01 -5.49 -5.50
C THR A 114 -16.78 -5.74 -4.64
N PRO A 115 -15.59 -5.95 -5.23
CA PRO A 115 -14.37 -6.13 -4.45
C PRO A 115 -14.09 -4.87 -3.63
N SER A 116 -13.72 -5.07 -2.37
CA SER A 116 -13.46 -4.02 -1.39
C SER A 116 -12.17 -4.30 -0.64
N ILE A 117 -11.50 -3.22 -0.24
CA ILE A 117 -10.30 -3.26 0.59
C ILE A 117 -10.40 -2.22 1.71
N CYS A 118 -9.98 -2.62 2.90
CA CYS A 118 -9.73 -1.75 4.02
C CYS A 118 -8.26 -1.88 4.45
N ILE A 119 -7.53 -0.77 4.45
CA ILE A 119 -6.14 -0.70 4.90
C ILE A 119 -6.10 0.11 6.18
N ILE A 120 -5.66 -0.52 7.27
CA ILE A 120 -5.44 0.14 8.56
C ILE A 120 -3.98 0.49 8.65
N LEU A 121 -3.69 1.72 9.06
CA LEU A 121 -2.36 2.17 9.46
C LEU A 121 -2.41 2.66 10.90
N SER A 122 -1.50 2.17 11.73
CA SER A 122 -1.42 2.50 13.15
C SER A 122 -0.02 2.91 13.58
N LYS A 123 0.08 3.88 14.49
CA LYS A 123 1.31 4.22 15.22
C LYS A 123 1.61 3.21 16.33
N THR A 124 0.58 2.62 16.91
CA THR A 124 0.67 1.60 17.97
C THR A 124 0.71 0.21 17.34
N PRO A 125 1.39 -0.76 17.98
CA PRO A 125 1.40 -2.14 17.52
C PRO A 125 -0.02 -2.71 17.37
N LEU A 126 -0.29 -3.32 16.21
CA LEU A 126 -1.50 -4.08 15.96
C LEU A 126 -1.27 -5.58 16.26
N ASP A 127 -2.33 -6.38 16.33
CA ASP A 127 -2.20 -7.83 16.52
C ASP A 127 -1.44 -8.45 15.35
N GLN A 128 -0.33 -9.12 15.67
CA GLN A 128 0.55 -9.76 14.69
C GLN A 128 -0.03 -11.07 14.15
N ASN A 129 -0.98 -11.67 14.87
CA ASN A 129 -1.65 -12.89 14.44
C ASN A 129 -2.78 -12.62 13.45
N GLU A 130 -3.17 -11.36 13.29
CA GLU A 130 -4.28 -10.98 12.44
C GLU A 130 -3.91 -11.13 10.96
N ALA A 131 -4.78 -11.78 10.19
CA ALA A 131 -4.56 -11.97 8.76
C ALA A 131 -4.43 -10.61 8.05
N GLY A 132 -3.37 -10.48 7.23
CA GLY A 132 -3.07 -9.25 6.52
C GLY A 132 -2.17 -8.26 7.29
N TYR A 133 -1.69 -8.64 8.49
CA TYR A 133 -0.68 -7.88 9.22
C TYR A 133 0.62 -7.71 8.41
N GLN A 134 1.15 -6.49 8.43
CA GLN A 134 2.43 -6.12 7.86
C GLN A 134 3.19 -5.25 8.86
N THR A 135 4.43 -5.64 9.14
CA THR A 135 5.32 -4.87 10.02
C THR A 135 5.80 -3.60 9.33
N SER A 136 6.19 -2.62 10.14
CA SER A 136 6.76 -1.37 9.68
C SER A 136 8.21 -1.55 9.22
N GLY A 137 8.42 -2.29 8.13
CA GLY A 137 9.73 -2.40 7.51
C GLY A 137 9.99 -1.19 6.62
N THR A 138 11.09 -0.48 6.84
CA THR A 138 11.63 0.41 5.81
C THR A 138 11.85 -0.44 4.57
N VAL A 139 11.15 -0.15 3.48
CA VAL A 139 11.27 -0.88 2.19
C VAL A 139 12.73 -1.04 1.73
N ASP A 140 13.61 -0.15 2.20
CA ASP A 140 15.05 -0.18 1.98
C ASP A 140 15.75 -1.39 2.62
N ASP A 141 15.34 -1.83 3.82
CA ASP A 141 15.93 -2.99 4.50
C ASP A 141 15.57 -4.32 3.84
N MET A 142 14.48 -4.36 3.06
CA MET A 142 14.00 -5.59 2.42
C MET A 142 14.59 -5.77 1.02
N PHE A 143 14.80 -4.68 0.27
CA PHE A 143 15.38 -4.73 -1.09
C PHE A 143 16.92 -4.73 -1.09
N ASN A 144 17.55 -4.21 -0.04
CA ASN A 144 19.01 -4.22 0.12
C ASN A 144 19.56 -5.54 0.70
N LYS A 145 18.70 -6.45 1.17
CA LYS A 145 19.09 -7.83 1.50
C LYS A 145 19.20 -8.68 0.22
N ARG A 146 20.13 -8.34 -0.67
CA ARG A 146 20.64 -9.34 -1.61
C ARG A 146 21.49 -10.32 -0.82
N PRO A 147 21.28 -11.65 -0.91
CA PRO A 147 22.21 -12.58 -0.31
C PRO A 147 23.58 -12.32 -0.95
N SER A 148 24.55 -11.88 -0.16
CA SER A 148 25.94 -11.92 -0.55
C SER A 148 26.24 -13.38 -0.87
N GLN A 149 26.46 -13.69 -2.15
CA GLN A 149 27.05 -14.96 -2.52
C GLN A 149 28.35 -15.06 -1.74
N SER A 150 28.37 -15.99 -0.79
CA SER A 150 29.55 -16.38 -0.04
C SER A 150 30.65 -16.71 -1.05
N GLN A 151 31.56 -15.76 -1.26
CA GLN A 151 32.83 -16.04 -1.91
C GLN A 151 33.53 -17.08 -1.04
N LYS A 152 33.58 -18.32 -1.53
CA LYS A 152 34.44 -19.35 -0.95
C LYS A 152 35.86 -18.79 -0.96
N THR A 153 36.35 -18.38 0.21
CA THR A 153 37.77 -18.15 0.44
C THR A 153 38.45 -19.51 0.29
N ARG A 154 39.10 -19.71 -0.87
CA ARG A 154 40.01 -20.82 -1.07
C ARG A 154 41.26 -20.50 -0.25
N ALA A 155 41.34 -21.07 0.95
CA ALA A 155 42.55 -21.07 1.76
C ALA A 155 43.71 -21.63 0.92
N LYS A 156 44.74 -20.80 0.69
CA LYS A 156 46.02 -21.25 0.16
C LYS A 156 47.12 -20.78 1.10
N LYS A 157 47.57 -21.75 1.88
CA LYS A 157 48.85 -21.93 2.60
C LYS A 157 49.86 -20.78 2.48
N GLU A 158 50.28 -20.33 3.66
CA GLU A 158 51.52 -19.60 3.92
C GLU A 158 52.73 -20.32 3.35
N ASP A 159 53.61 -19.57 2.68
CA ASP A 159 55.05 -19.85 2.65
C ASP A 159 55.78 -18.52 2.84
N ASN A 160 56.71 -18.55 3.79
CA ASN A 160 57.38 -17.42 4.41
C ASN A 160 58.70 -17.12 3.67
N LYS A 161 58.97 -15.88 3.25
CA LYS A 161 60.35 -15.39 3.04
C LYS A 161 60.45 -13.87 3.04
N SER A 162 61.27 -13.39 3.98
CA SER A 162 61.71 -12.03 4.24
C SER A 162 62.60 -11.43 3.13
N SER A 163 62.47 -10.13 2.85
CA SER A 163 63.62 -9.21 2.70
C SER A 163 63.20 -7.74 2.54
N VAL A 164 64.08 -6.88 3.05
CA VAL A 164 64.07 -5.43 3.24
C VAL A 164 64.27 -4.63 1.94
N ALA A 165 63.80 -3.37 1.91
CA ALA A 165 64.44 -2.15 1.34
C ALA A 165 63.57 -1.28 0.38
N THR A 166 63.44 -0.01 0.82
CA THR A 166 63.33 1.30 0.13
C THR A 166 63.43 1.41 -1.40
N SER A 167 62.58 2.25 -2.01
CA SER A 167 62.90 3.57 -2.66
C SER A 167 62.05 3.88 -3.91
N GLU A 168 61.49 5.10 -3.92
CA GLU A 168 61.39 6.08 -5.03
C GLU A 168 60.65 5.79 -6.35
N ALA A 169 59.84 6.80 -6.76
CA ALA A 169 59.41 7.26 -8.10
C ALA A 169 58.87 6.22 -9.12
N ASP A 170 57.91 6.50 -10.00
CA ASP A 170 57.81 7.67 -10.86
C ASP A 170 56.45 7.73 -11.59
N ASP A 171 56.27 8.90 -12.18
CA ASP A 171 55.25 9.49 -13.06
C ASP A 171 54.27 8.67 -13.92
N SER A 172 53.10 9.33 -14.10
CA SER A 172 52.27 9.40 -15.32
C SER A 172 51.48 8.12 -15.72
N ILE A 173 50.21 8.17 -16.12
CA ILE A 173 49.69 8.70 -17.40
C ILE A 173 48.14 8.79 -17.33
N TYR A 174 47.59 9.98 -17.60
CA TYR A 174 46.36 10.35 -18.36
C TYR A 174 45.10 9.45 -18.39
N VAL A 175 43.84 9.93 -18.53
CA VAL A 175 43.13 11.23 -18.42
C VAL A 175 41.64 10.91 -18.58
N LYS A 176 40.77 11.68 -17.92
CA LYS A 176 39.30 11.70 -18.09
C LYS A 176 38.91 12.04 -19.54
N LYS A 177 38.08 11.23 -20.21
CA LYS A 177 37.39 11.63 -21.45
C LYS A 177 35.94 12.07 -21.17
N LYS A 178 35.66 13.36 -21.34
CA LYS A 178 34.32 13.97 -21.45
C LYS A 178 33.85 13.97 -22.93
N LYS A 179 32.53 13.84 -23.11
CA LYS A 179 31.77 13.82 -24.38
C LYS A 179 31.94 15.08 -25.25
N PRO A 180 31.72 14.98 -26.58
CA PRO A 180 31.21 16.08 -27.38
C PRO A 180 29.70 15.96 -27.65
N LYS A 181 29.05 17.13 -27.74
CA LYS A 181 27.67 17.38 -28.19
C LYS A 181 27.66 17.45 -29.72
N ASN A 182 26.70 16.81 -30.39
CA ASN A 182 26.38 17.14 -31.78
C ASN A 182 25.15 18.05 -31.83
N LYS A 183 25.33 19.20 -32.49
CA LYS A 183 24.26 20.00 -33.09
C LYS A 183 24.04 19.47 -34.52
N ASN A 184 22.78 19.32 -34.91
CA ASN A 184 22.20 19.85 -36.14
C ASN A 184 20.71 19.99 -35.90
#